data_AF-A0A914R443-F1
#
_entry.id   AF-A0A914R443-F1
#
_cell.length_a   1.000
_cell.length_b   1.000
_cell.length_c   1.000
_cell.angle_alpha   90.00
_cell.angle_beta   90.00
_cell.angle_gamma   90.00
#
_symmetry.space_group_name_H-M   'P 1'
#
loop_
_entity.id
_entity.type
_entity.pdbx_description
1 polymer ?
#
loop_
_entity_poly.entity_id
_entity_poly.type
_entity_poly.pdbx_seq_one_letter_code
_entity_poly.pdbx_strand_id
1 'polypeptide(L)'
;MSSDTQGCELLEDEPEGLALAVIHKGEIVADMWAGYADKSSDRQWERHTLTCAYSSTKIFGGLIAAKMVTEGMLRYDEKLGRYYIVYYNHVPSNQ
;
A
#
# COMPACT_ATOMS: atom_id res chain seq x y z
N MET A 1 -1.31 22.07 -20.65
CA MET A 1 -1.40 22.89 -19.42
C MET A 1 -0.77 22.06 -18.33
N SER A 2 0.51 22.35 -18.03
CA SER A 2 1.27 21.65 -16.99
C SER A 2 0.71 22.12 -15.65
N SER A 3 -0.23 21.36 -15.09
CA SER A 3 -0.63 21.52 -13.70
C SER A 3 0.46 20.86 -12.86
N ASP A 4 1.60 21.53 -12.80
CA ASP A 4 2.62 21.27 -11.80
C ASP A 4 1.96 21.55 -10.45
N THR A 5 1.45 20.50 -9.82
CA THR A 5 0.86 20.57 -8.49
C THR A 5 1.97 20.95 -7.51
N GLN A 6 2.23 22.24 -7.39
CA GLN A 6 3.01 22.82 -6.31
C GLN A 6 2.18 22.72 -5.03
N GLY A 7 2.86 22.57 -3.89
CA GLY A 7 2.28 22.32 -2.57
C GLY A 7 0.93 22.98 -2.39
N CYS A 8 -0.08 22.16 -2.11
CA CYS A 8 -1.44 22.64 -2.07
C CYS A 8 -1.63 23.52 -0.83
N GLU A 9 -2.11 24.74 -1.02
CA GLU A 9 -2.48 25.69 0.05
C GLU A 9 -3.40 25.04 1.09
N LEU A 10 -4.23 24.07 0.68
CA LEU A 10 -5.09 23.26 1.55
C LEU A 10 -4.33 22.45 2.61
N LEU A 11 -3.04 22.20 2.41
CA LEU A 11 -2.21 21.39 3.30
C LEU A 11 -1.07 22.22 3.94
N GLU A 12 -1.06 23.55 3.78
CA GLU A 12 -0.01 24.42 4.33
C GLU A 12 0.05 24.38 5.86
N ASP A 13 -1.09 24.20 6.51
CA ASP A 13 -1.20 24.10 7.97
C ASP A 13 -0.96 22.68 8.51
N GLU A 14 -0.67 21.68 7.67
CA GLU A 14 -0.44 20.31 8.14
C GLU A 14 0.90 20.25 8.88
N PRO A 15 0.89 20.08 10.23
CA PRO A 15 2.12 20.07 10.98
C PRO A 15 2.92 18.81 10.63
N GLU A 16 2.29 17.72 10.23
CA GLU A 16 2.92 16.47 9.81
C GLU A 16 2.89 16.29 8.29
N GLY A 17 3.80 15.46 7.78
CA GLY A 17 3.90 15.21 6.35
C GLY A 17 2.74 14.37 5.81
N LEU A 18 2.16 14.80 4.69
CA LEU A 18 1.06 14.12 4.01
C LEU A 18 1.28 14.12 2.48
N ALA A 19 0.81 13.06 1.83
CA ALA A 19 0.63 13.01 0.37
C ALA A 19 -0.75 12.41 0.02
N LEU A 20 -1.42 12.99 -0.98
CA LEU A 20 -2.73 12.56 -1.48
C LEU A 20 -2.76 12.58 -3.00
N ALA A 21 -3.17 11.47 -3.60
CA ALA A 21 -3.47 11.37 -5.03
C ALA A 21 -4.92 10.92 -5.25
N VAL A 22 -5.65 11.61 -6.13
CA VAL A 22 -7.01 11.28 -6.54
C VAL A 22 -7.01 10.95 -8.02
N ILE A 23 -7.47 9.75 -8.35
CA ILE A 23 -7.57 9.24 -9.71
C ILE A 23 -9.05 9.11 -10.07
N HIS A 24 -9.46 9.75 -11.15
CA HIS A 24 -10.82 9.67 -11.67
C HIS A 24 -10.79 9.31 -13.15
N LYS A 25 -11.44 8.19 -13.52
CA LYS A 25 -11.48 7.66 -14.90
C LYS A 25 -10.09 7.44 -15.52
N GLY A 26 -9.13 6.98 -14.72
CA GLY A 26 -7.76 6.70 -15.17
C GLY A 26 -6.83 7.91 -15.19
N GLU A 27 -7.37 9.12 -14.99
CA GLU A 27 -6.59 10.36 -14.96
C GLU A 27 -6.36 10.83 -13.53
N ILE A 28 -5.18 11.37 -13.26
CA ILE A 28 -4.86 12.01 -11.98
C ILE A 28 -5.51 13.39 -11.99
N VAL A 29 -6.49 13.59 -11.11
CA VAL A 29 -7.23 14.86 -10.99
C VAL A 29 -6.74 15.71 -9.81
N ALA A 30 -6.04 15.11 -8.86
CA ALA A 30 -5.33 15.79 -7.79
C ALA A 30 -4.12 14.96 -7.35
N ASP A 31 -3.00 15.63 -7.05
CA ASP A 31 -1.75 14.99 -6.66
C ASP A 31 -0.92 15.97 -5.83
N MET A 32 -1.09 15.91 -4.51
CA MET A 32 -0.69 16.97 -3.59
C MET A 32 0.14 16.38 -2.45
N TRP A 33 1.08 17.17 -1.93
CA TRP A 33 1.86 16.85 -0.74
C TRP A 33 2.23 18.13 0.01
N ALA A 34 2.41 18.01 1.32
CA ALA A 34 2.88 19.11 2.17
C ALA A 34 3.39 18.59 3.52
N GLY A 35 3.85 19.51 4.36
CA GLY A 35 4.36 19.24 5.70
C GLY A 35 5.78 18.69 5.72
N TYR A 36 6.15 18.06 6.82
CA TYR A 36 7.51 17.57 7.06
C TYR A 36 7.66 16.07 6.81
N ALA A 37 8.65 15.70 6.01
CA ALA A 37 9.09 14.31 5.90
C ALA A 37 9.91 13.86 7.12
N ASP A 38 10.63 14.79 7.75
CA ASP A 38 11.28 14.59 9.04
C ASP A 38 11.43 15.94 9.76
N LYS A 39 10.64 16.13 10.83
CA LYS A 39 10.67 17.35 11.65
C LYS A 39 12.00 17.55 12.38
N SER A 40 12.68 16.46 12.76
CA SER A 40 13.90 16.55 13.56
C SER A 40 15.09 17.11 12.77
N SER A 41 15.04 16.98 11.44
CA SER A 41 16.04 17.48 10.50
C SER A 41 15.51 18.64 9.63
N ASP A 42 14.35 19.20 9.95
CA ASP A 42 13.66 20.27 9.18
C ASP A 42 13.47 19.89 7.69
N ARG A 43 13.35 18.59 7.40
CA ARG A 43 13.23 18.09 6.04
C ARG A 43 11.78 18.15 5.57
N GLN A 44 11.52 19.01 4.60
CA GLN A 44 10.21 19.18 3.97
C GLN A 44 9.80 17.94 3.17
N TRP A 45 8.50 17.73 3.04
CA TRP A 45 7.94 16.69 2.18
C TRP A 45 8.01 17.10 0.71
N GLU A 46 8.63 16.24 -0.09
CA GLU A 46 8.69 16.35 -1.54
C GLU A 46 7.80 15.29 -2.20
N ARG A 47 7.42 15.53 -3.46
CA ARG A 47 6.61 14.62 -4.30
C ARG A 47 7.02 13.15 -4.23
N HIS A 48 8.31 12.89 -4.15
CA HIS A 48 8.90 11.53 -4.18
C HIS A 48 9.42 11.07 -2.83
N THR A 49 8.96 11.67 -1.74
CA THR A 49 9.30 11.25 -0.37
C THR A 49 8.84 9.82 -0.14
N LEU A 50 9.79 8.93 0.14
CA LEU A 50 9.47 7.55 0.53
C LEU A 50 8.95 7.52 1.97
N THR A 51 7.84 6.80 2.17
CA THR A 51 7.24 6.57 3.48
C THR A 51 6.96 5.09 3.72
N CYS A 52 6.84 4.68 4.98
CA CYS A 52 6.45 3.33 5.32
C CYS A 52 4.97 3.11 5.00
N ALA A 53 4.68 2.23 4.05
CA ALA A 53 3.31 1.94 3.63
C ALA A 53 2.56 0.98 4.58
N TYR A 54 3.18 0.55 5.69
CA TYR A 54 2.64 -0.39 6.68
C TYR A 54 1.88 -1.58 6.04
N SER A 55 0.60 -1.73 6.38
CA SER A 55 -0.24 -2.84 5.92
C SER A 55 -0.67 -2.73 4.46
N SER A 56 -0.32 -1.67 3.73
CA SER A 56 -0.66 -1.53 2.30
C SER A 56 -0.09 -2.67 1.45
N THR A 57 0.98 -3.32 1.90
CA THR A 57 1.54 -4.54 1.30
C THR A 57 0.52 -5.68 1.20
N LYS A 58 -0.49 -5.74 2.09
CA LYS A 58 -1.57 -6.75 2.05
C LYS A 58 -2.42 -6.65 0.79
N ILE A 59 -2.58 -5.46 0.22
CA ILE A 59 -3.32 -5.25 -1.03
C ILE A 59 -2.63 -6.03 -2.16
N PHE A 60 -1.31 -5.85 -2.29
CA PHE A 60 -0.51 -6.56 -3.28
C PHE A 60 -0.48 -8.07 -3.00
N GLY A 61 -0.34 -8.48 -1.74
CA GLY A 61 -0.42 -9.89 -1.35
C GLY A 61 -1.75 -10.54 -1.74
N GLY A 62 -2.88 -9.85 -1.51
CA GLY A 62 -4.20 -10.30 -1.93
C GLY A 62 -4.36 -10.37 -3.45
N LEU A 63 -3.84 -9.39 -4.18
CA LEU A 63 -3.85 -9.38 -5.65
C LEU A 63 -3.07 -10.56 -6.24
N ILE A 64 -1.88 -10.84 -5.70
CA ILE A 64 -1.06 -11.99 -6.11
C ILE A 64 -1.80 -13.29 -5.81
N ALA A 65 -2.44 -13.41 -4.64
CA ALA A 65 -3.25 -14.58 -4.30
C ALA A 65 -4.42 -14.77 -5.28
N ALA A 66 -5.15 -13.70 -5.62
CA ALA A 66 -6.24 -13.76 -6.61
C ALA A 66 -5.76 -14.15 -8.01
N LYS A 67 -4.58 -13.67 -8.42
CA LYS A 67 -3.93 -14.10 -9.67
C LYS A 67 -3.60 -15.59 -9.64
N MET A 68 -2.99 -16.09 -8.57
CA MET A 68 -2.69 -17.52 -8.41
C MET A 68 -3.95 -18.39 -8.43
N VAL A 69 -5.08 -17.91 -7.90
CA VAL A 69 -6.36 -18.61 -8.01
C VAL A 69 -6.85 -18.68 -9.45
N THR A 70 -6.75 -17.56 -10.18
CA THR A 70 -7.12 -17.50 -11.60
C THR A 70 -6.28 -18.46 -12.45
N GLU A 71 -5.01 -18.64 -12.08
CA GLU A 71 -4.07 -19.55 -12.73
C GLU A 71 -4.19 -21.01 -12.26
N GLY A 72 -5.10 -21.30 -11.33
CA GLY A 72 -5.32 -22.64 -10.77
C GLY A 72 -4.21 -23.13 -9.84
N MET A 73 -3.27 -22.26 -9.45
CA MET A 73 -2.18 -22.57 -8.53
C MET A 73 -2.60 -22.50 -7.06
N LEU A 74 -3.66 -21.74 -6.76
CA LEU A 74 -4.25 -21.63 -5.43
C LEU A 74 -5.77 -21.84 -5.52
N ARG A 75 -6.40 -22.33 -4.45
CA ARG A 75 -7.86 -22.34 -4.32
C ARG A 75 -8.25 -21.87 -2.92
N TYR A 76 -9.30 -21.03 -2.85
CA TYR A 76 -9.72 -20.39 -1.60
C TYR A 76 -10.21 -21.36 -0.53
N ASP A 77 -10.76 -22.50 -0.93
CA ASP A 77 -11.29 -23.54 -0.06
C ASP A 77 -10.24 -24.60 0.34
N GLU A 78 -9.00 -24.48 -0.17
CA GLU A 78 -7.95 -25.43 0.12
C GLU A 78 -7.25 -25.12 1.45
N LYS A 79 -7.00 -26.19 2.22
CA LYS A 79 -6.25 -26.08 3.46
C LYS A 79 -4.84 -25.61 3.18
N LEU A 80 -4.38 -24.60 3.94
CA LEU A 80 -3.03 -24.03 3.81
C LEU A 80 -1.92 -25.08 3.87
N GLY A 81 -2.12 -26.18 4.61
CA GLY A 81 -1.19 -27.31 4.67
C GLY A 81 -0.80 -27.94 3.35
N ARG A 82 -1.62 -27.77 2.32
CA ARG A 82 -1.30 -28.22 0.97
C ARG A 82 -0.17 -27.43 0.33
N TYR A 83 -0.06 -26.14 0.66
CA TYR A 83 0.93 -25.23 0.10
C TYR A 83 2.11 -24.99 1.05
N TYR A 84 1.88 -25.13 2.36
CA TYR A 84 2.88 -24.86 3.40
C TYR A 84 3.02 -26.05 4.36
N ILE A 85 4.02 -26.90 4.09
CA ILE A 85 4.24 -28.18 4.79
C ILE A 85 4.83 -28.02 6.20
N VAL A 86 5.49 -26.90 6.52
CA VAL A 86 6.37 -26.78 7.71
C VAL A 86 5.61 -26.82 9.05
N TYR A 87 4.30 -26.56 9.08
CA TYR A 87 3.50 -26.62 10.33
C TYR A 87 2.36 -27.64 10.32
N TYR A 88 2.01 -28.21 9.17
CA TYR A 88 0.81 -29.04 9.07
C TYR A 88 0.92 -30.40 9.81
N ASN A 89 2.15 -30.87 10.05
CA ASN A 89 2.41 -32.11 10.78
C ASN A 89 2.36 -31.99 12.32
N HIS A 90 2.04 -30.82 12.88
CA HIS A 90 1.95 -30.61 14.34
C HIS A 90 0.50 -30.40 14.84
N VAL A 91 -0.50 -30.50 13.97
CA VAL A 91 -1.90 -30.58 14.41
C VAL A 91 -2.20 -32.05 14.67
N PRO A 92 -2.44 -32.48 15.92
CA PRO A 92 -2.82 -33.86 16.18
C PRO A 92 -4.11 -34.16 15.43
N SER A 93 -4.09 -35.23 14.63
CA SER A 93 -5.28 -35.78 14.01
C SER A 93 -6.21 -36.27 15.12
N ASN A 94 -7.12 -35.41 15.58
CA ASN A 94 -8.29 -35.89 16.30
C ASN A 94 -9.20 -36.57 15.26
N GLN A 95 -9.29 -37.89 15.44
CA GLN A 95 -10.23 -38.88 14.88
C GLN A 95 -11.26 -38.38 13.87
#